data_AF-A0A831KCX2-F1
#
_entry.id   AF-A0A831KCX2-F1
#
_cell.length_a   1.000
_cell.length_b   1.000
_cell.length_c   1.000
_cell.angle_alpha   90.00
_cell.angle_beta   90.00
_cell.angle_gamma   90.00
#
_symmetry.space_group_name_H-M   'P 1'
#
loop_
_entity.id
_entity.type
_entity.pdbx_description
1 polymer ?
#
loop_
_entity_poly.entity_id
_entity_poly.type
_entity_poly.pdbx_seq_one_letter_code
_entity_poly.pdbx_strand_id
1 'polypeptide(L)'
;MKWDELLAIVKNEPVFSSALLLAGPVSAGQVRLQLSRWVKSGRLIQLRRGVYPLAPAWRQIDPHSFVAANRLQRRSYVSLQSALARSWNIPATSPSCRPKQWKNC
;
A
#
# COMPACT_ATOMS: atom_id res chain seq x y z
N MET A 1 20.85 6.04 9.93
CA MET A 1 20.15 4.76 10.08
C MET A 1 20.69 3.76 9.07
N LYS A 2 20.90 2.51 9.48
CA LYS A 2 21.32 1.44 8.56
C LYS A 2 20.09 0.80 7.89
N TRP A 3 20.30 0.03 6.82
CA TRP A 3 19.19 -0.65 6.15
C TRP A 3 18.54 -1.71 7.04
N ASP A 4 19.34 -2.45 7.81
CA ASP A 4 18.84 -3.50 8.71
C ASP A 4 17.99 -2.93 9.85
N GLU A 5 18.31 -1.73 10.34
CA GLU A 5 17.50 -1.00 11.31
C GLU A 5 16.11 -0.68 10.74
N LEU A 6 16.01 -0.28 9.47
CA LEU A 6 14.73 -0.06 8.81
C LEU A 6 13.91 -1.35 8.73
N LEU A 7 14.53 -2.46 8.33
CA LEU A 7 13.86 -3.76 8.27
C LEU A 7 13.34 -4.20 9.65
N ALA A 8 14.12 -3.97 10.70
CA ALA A 8 13.73 -4.27 12.09
C ALA A 8 12.58 -3.39 12.61
N ILE A 9 12.48 -2.14 12.14
CA ILE A 9 11.38 -1.23 12.49
C ILE A 9 10.10 -1.59 11.72
N VAL A 10 10.22 -1.85 10.43
CA VAL A 10 9.08 -2.02 9.52
C VAL A 10 8.47 -3.42 9.64
N LYS A 11 9.28 -4.48 9.79
CA LYS A 11 8.85 -5.89 9.93
C LYS A 11 7.62 -6.27 9.10
N ASN A 12 6.44 -6.25 9.73
CA ASN A 12 5.17 -6.73 9.18
C ASN A 12 4.32 -5.61 8.54
N GLU A 13 4.82 -4.38 8.51
CA GLU A 13 4.14 -3.23 7.92
C GLU A 13 4.55 -3.10 6.44
N PRO A 14 3.71 -3.53 5.49
CA PRO A 14 4.12 -3.58 4.08
C PRO A 14 4.21 -2.20 3.43
N VAL A 15 3.54 -1.18 4.01
CA VAL A 15 3.52 0.20 3.51
C VAL A 15 3.66 1.16 4.70
N PHE A 16 4.81 1.82 4.84
CA PHE A 16 5.09 2.70 5.98
C PHE A 16 5.20 4.18 5.57
N SER A 17 5.02 5.06 6.56
CA SER A 17 5.18 6.50 6.41
C SER A 17 6.57 6.95 6.86
N SER A 18 7.17 7.95 6.20
CA SER A 18 8.41 8.56 6.68
C SER A 18 8.27 9.17 8.07
N ALA A 19 7.06 9.57 8.46
CA ALA A 19 6.81 10.10 9.80
C ALA A 19 7.10 9.08 10.91
N LEU A 20 6.92 7.78 10.63
CA LEU A 20 7.27 6.69 11.56
C LEU A 20 8.76 6.73 11.90
N LEU A 21 9.61 6.97 10.89
CA LEU A 21 11.06 7.05 11.05
C LEU A 21 11.51 8.36 11.70
N LEU A 22 10.68 9.40 11.71
CA LEU A 22 10.99 10.71 12.28
C LEU A 22 10.56 10.84 13.76
N ALA A 23 9.88 9.83 14.31
CA ALA A 23 9.39 9.86 15.68
C ALA A 23 10.50 9.66 16.75
N GLY A 24 11.74 9.36 16.34
CA GLY A 24 12.89 9.16 17.23
C GLY A 24 13.93 10.29 17.16
N PRO A 25 15.05 10.17 17.90
CA PRO A 25 16.16 11.15 17.92
C PRO A 25 17.02 11.04 16.65
N VAL A 26 16.43 11.35 15.49
CA VAL A 26 17.06 11.23 14.17
C VAL A 26 16.90 12.51 13.38
N SER A 27 17.94 12.90 12.66
CA SER A 27 17.90 14.09 11.82
C SER A 27 17.03 13.86 10.57
N ALA A 28 16.03 14.72 10.37
CA ALA A 28 15.09 14.57 9.27
C ALA A 28 15.76 14.62 7.89
N GLY A 29 16.81 15.44 7.74
CA GLY A 29 17.60 15.56 6.52
C GLY A 29 18.28 14.25 6.14
N GLN A 30 18.95 13.59 7.10
CA GLN A 30 19.63 12.32 6.83
C GLN A 30 18.63 11.21 6.49
N VAL A 31 17.50 11.11 7.19
CA VAL A 31 16.45 10.11 6.90
C VAL A 31 15.91 10.30 5.48
N ARG A 32 15.58 11.52 5.08
CA ARG A 32 15.08 11.83 3.72
C ARG A 32 16.11 11.47 2.63
N LEU A 33 17.38 11.74 2.90
CA LEU A 33 18.48 11.44 1.98
C LEU A 33 18.69 9.92 1.85
N GLN A 34 18.59 9.17 2.94
CA GLN A 34 18.65 7.70 2.93
C GLN A 34 17.48 7.08 2.19
N LEU A 35 16.25 7.53 2.45
CA LEU A 35 15.06 7.08 1.72
C LEU A 35 15.22 7.32 0.21
N SER A 36 15.69 8.51 -0.18
CA SER A 36 15.95 8.84 -1.59
C SER A 36 17.00 7.90 -2.22
N ARG A 37 18.07 7.58 -1.50
CA ARG A 37 19.09 6.62 -1.96
C ARG A 37 18.52 5.22 -2.12
N TRP A 38 17.69 4.76 -1.19
CA TRP A 38 17.08 3.44 -1.26
C TRP A 38 16.05 3.31 -2.37
N VAL A 39 15.27 4.36 -2.63
CA VAL A 39 14.39 4.44 -3.80
C VAL A 39 15.19 4.35 -5.09
N LYS A 40 16.30 5.10 -5.21
CA LYS A 40 17.20 5.02 -6.38
C LYS A 40 17.81 3.62 -6.57
N SER A 41 18.12 2.92 -5.49
CA SER A 41 18.65 1.55 -5.55
C SER A 41 17.59 0.47 -5.80
N GLY A 42 16.30 0.83 -5.90
CA GLY A 42 15.21 -0.13 -6.10
C GLY A 42 14.82 -0.94 -4.86
N ARG A 43 15.38 -0.64 -3.68
CA ARG A 43 15.03 -1.32 -2.42
C ARG A 43 13.69 -0.85 -1.85
N LEU A 44 13.34 0.40 -2.11
CA LEU A 44 12.05 1.01 -1.78
C LEU A 44 11.34 1.46 -3.04
N ILE A 45 10.02 1.38 -3.03
CA ILE A 45 9.19 1.95 -4.08
C ILE A 45 8.48 3.16 -3.47
N GLN A 46 8.52 4.31 -4.15
CA GLN A 46 7.83 5.51 -3.68
C GLN A 46 6.41 5.55 -4.27
N LEU A 47 5.39 5.30 -3.46
CA LEU A 47 3.99 5.41 -3.91
C LEU A 47 3.51 6.87 -3.90
N ARG A 48 3.87 7.63 -2.85
CA ARG A 48 3.68 9.08 -2.76
C ARG A 48 4.76 9.69 -1.87
N ARG A 49 4.84 11.03 -1.83
CA ARG A 49 5.76 11.71 -0.89
C ARG A 49 5.48 11.25 0.55
N GLY A 50 6.53 10.70 1.18
CA GLY A 50 6.44 10.25 2.57
C GLY A 50 5.77 8.90 2.78
N VAL A 51 5.39 8.14 1.73
CA VAL A 51 4.86 6.78 1.88
C VAL A 51 5.60 5.82 0.96
N TYR A 52 6.14 4.76 1.58
CA TYR A 52 7.05 3.84 0.95
C TYR A 52 6.68 2.41 1.33
N PRO A 53 6.41 1.53 0.36
CA PRO A 53 6.54 0.10 0.51
C PRO A 53 7.98 -0.39 0.32
N LEU A 54 8.30 -1.49 0.98
CA LEU A 54 9.46 -2.32 0.65
C LEU A 54 9.29 -2.93 -0.74
N ALA A 55 10.38 -3.06 -1.49
CA ALA A 55 10.36 -3.81 -2.75
C ALA A 55 10.00 -5.29 -2.49
N PRO A 56 9.41 -6.00 -3.47
CA PRO A 56 8.94 -7.38 -3.30
C PRO A 56 10.02 -8.33 -2.73
N ALA A 57 11.28 -8.15 -3.11
CA ALA A 57 12.40 -8.97 -2.64
C ALA A 57 12.70 -8.86 -1.13
N TRP A 58 12.27 -7.77 -0.47
CA TRP A 58 12.55 -7.49 0.95
C TRP A 58 11.30 -7.58 1.82
N ARG A 59 10.15 -7.86 1.21
CA ARG A 59 8.86 -7.79 1.87
C ARG A 59 8.51 -9.15 2.47
N GLN A 60 8.15 -9.17 3.75
CA GLN A 60 7.70 -10.41 4.42
C GLN A 60 6.25 -10.76 4.06
N ILE A 61 5.39 -9.75 3.91
CA ILE A 61 3.96 -9.90 3.67
C ILE A 61 3.55 -9.00 2.52
N ASP A 62 2.90 -9.54 1.50
CA ASP A 62 2.38 -8.71 0.41
C ASP A 62 1.19 -7.85 0.88
N PRO A 63 1.19 -6.51 0.67
CA PRO A 63 0.11 -5.67 1.12
C PRO A 63 -1.13 -5.98 0.32
N HIS A 64 -2.21 -6.21 1.04
CA HIS A 64 -3.51 -6.16 0.42
C HIS A 64 -3.73 -4.79 -0.25
N SER A 65 -4.34 -4.77 -1.45
CA SER A 65 -4.55 -3.54 -2.21
C SER A 65 -5.27 -2.45 -1.41
N PHE A 66 -6.25 -2.83 -0.59
CA PHE A 66 -6.93 -1.92 0.34
C PHE A 66 -6.02 -1.30 1.40
N VAL A 67 -5.01 -2.02 1.90
CA VAL A 67 -4.05 -1.46 2.87
C VAL A 67 -3.20 -0.40 2.20
N ALA A 68 -2.69 -0.68 0.99
CA ALA A 68 -1.95 0.29 0.21
C ALA A 68 -2.81 1.53 -0.12
N ALA A 69 -4.06 1.32 -0.53
CA ALA A 69 -5.02 2.40 -0.82
C ALA A 69 -5.31 3.28 0.41
N ASN A 70 -5.55 2.68 1.58
CA ASN A 70 -5.79 3.43 2.82
C ASN A 70 -4.57 4.26 3.24
N ARG A 71 -3.35 3.77 3.00
CA ARG A 71 -2.11 4.52 3.27
C ARG A 71 -1.89 5.66 2.27
N LEU A 72 -2.35 5.49 1.04
CA LEU A 72 -2.34 6.54 0.01
C LEU A 72 -3.41 7.61 0.24
N GLN A 73 -4.60 7.22 0.68
CA GLN A 73 -5.73 8.11 0.94
C GLN A 73 -6.27 7.81 2.34
N ARG A 74 -5.81 8.59 3.33
CA ARG A 74 -6.07 8.32 4.75
C ARG A 74 -7.56 8.35 5.15
N ARG A 75 -8.39 9.06 4.38
CA ARG A 75 -9.86 9.13 4.56
C ARG A 75 -10.62 8.11 3.72
N SER A 76 -9.91 7.25 2.98
CA SER A 76 -10.53 6.17 2.23
C SER A 76 -10.98 5.09 3.22
N TYR A 77 -12.24 4.69 3.10
CA TYR A 77 -12.80 3.56 3.81
C TYR A 77 -13.14 2.47 2.81
N VAL A 78 -12.96 1.21 3.21
CA VAL A 78 -13.38 0.06 2.40
C VAL A 78 -14.90 -0.04 2.52
N SER A 79 -15.62 0.13 1.42
CA SER A 79 -17.08 0.00 1.42
C SER A 79 -17.51 -1.43 1.72
N LEU A 80 -18.74 -1.61 2.22
CA LEU A 80 -19.34 -2.92 2.43
C LEU A 80 -19.31 -3.77 1.15
N GLN A 81 -19.62 -3.17 0.00
CA GLN A 81 -19.55 -3.86 -1.29
C GLN A 81 -18.12 -4.30 -1.63
N SER A 82 -17.12 -3.45 -1.39
CA SER A 82 -15.70 -3.77 -1.66
C SER A 82 -15.19 -4.87 -0.73
N ALA A 83 -15.63 -4.85 0.53
CA ALA A 83 -15.30 -5.87 1.51
C ALA A 83 -15.93 -7.22 1.15
N LEU A 84 -17.21 -7.24 0.79
CA LEU A 84 -17.93 -8.45 0.41
C LEU A 84 -17.48 -9.04 -0.94
N ALA A 85 -17.15 -8.19 -1.91
CA ALA A 85 -16.59 -8.62 -3.19
C ALA A 85 -15.20 -9.26 -3.01
N ARG A 86 -14.42 -8.79 -2.02
CA ARG A 86 -13.17 -9.44 -1.62
C ARG A 86 -13.43 -10.78 -0.93
N SER A 87 -14.43 -10.87 -0.05
CA SER A 87 -14.70 -12.05 0.77
C SER A 87 -15.46 -13.15 0.02
N TRP A 88 -15.36 -13.24 -1.31
CA TRP A 88 -16.00 -14.25 -2.15
C TRP A 88 -17.56 -14.24 -2.16
N ASN A 89 -18.20 -13.24 -1.55
CA ASN A 89 -19.64 -13.26 -1.28
C ASN A 89 -20.48 -12.34 -2.17
N ILE A 90 -19.90 -11.71 -3.19
CA ILE A 90 -20.64 -11.00 -4.24
C ILE A 90 -20.14 -11.49 -5.60
N PRO A 91 -20.98 -12.14 -6.43
CA PRO A 91 -20.66 -12.31 -7.84
C PRO A 91 -20.64 -10.91 -8.48
N ALA A 92 -19.44 -10.43 -8.80
CA ALA A 92 -19.24 -9.13 -9.44
C ALA A 92 -19.58 -9.21 -10.93
N THR A 93 -20.84 -9.51 -11.26
CA THR A 93 -21.39 -9.34 -12.60
C THR A 93 -22.90 -9.51 -12.53
N SER A 94 -23.66 -8.41 -12.44
CA SER A 94 -24.89 -8.38 -13.23
C SER A 94 -24.41 -8.29 -14.67
N PRO A 95 -24.77 -9.21 -15.60
CA PRO A 95 -24.50 -8.97 -17.00
C PRO A 95 -25.09 -7.59 -17.32
N SER A 96 -24.29 -6.72 -17.95
CA SER A 96 -24.82 -5.49 -18.51
C SER A 96 -25.78 -5.90 -19.62
N CYS A 97 -27.02 -6.22 -19.28
CA CYS A 97 -28.08 -6.36 -20.25
C CYS A 97 -28.24 -4.99 -20.88
N ARG A 98 -27.62 -4.81 -22.05
CA ARG A 98 -27.90 -3.67 -22.90
C ARG A 98 -29.41 -3.69 -23.13
N PRO A 99 -30.14 -2.58 -22.94
CA PRO A 99 -31.61 -2.56 -22.97
C PRO A 99 -32.26 -2.95 -24.31
N LYS A 100 -31.48 -3.40 -25.32
CA LYS A 100 -31.97 -3.82 -26.64
C LYS A 100 -32.17 -5.33 -26.82
N GLN A 101 -31.86 -6.18 -25.83
CA GLN A 101 -32.03 -7.63 -25.96
C GLN A 101 -32.76 -8.22 -24.75
N TRP A 102 -34.06 -7.92 -24.62
CA TRP A 102 -34.93 -8.51 -23.59
C TRP A 102 -35.59 -9.82 -24.02
N LYS A 103 -35.38 -10.30 -25.26
CA LYS A 103 -36.26 -11.37 -25.78
C LYS A 103 -35.95 -12.78 -25.30
N ASN A 104 -34.73 -13.10 -24.84
CA ASN A 104 -34.37 -14.49 -24.48
C ASN A 104 -33.51 -14.57 -23.19
N CYS A 105 -34.04 -14.06 -22.07
CA CYS A 105 -33.63 -14.47 -20.72
C CYS A 105 -34.83 -15.04 -19.99
#